data_AF-A0A179F3N0-F1
#
_entry.id   AF-A0A179F3N0-F1
#
_cell.length_a   1.000
_cell.length_b   1.000
_cell.length_c   1.000
_cell.angle_alpha   90.00
_cell.angle_beta   90.00
_cell.angle_gamma   90.00
#
_symmetry.space_group_name_H-M   'P 1'
#
loop_
_entity.id
_entity.type
_entity.pdbx_description
1 polymer ?
#
loop_
_entity_poly.entity_id
_entity_poly.type
_entity_poly.pdbx_seq_one_letter_code
_entity_poly.pdbx_strand_id
1 'polypeptide(L)'
;MAGRNERVSTYTAGSGDTDGRNGEQRKNLWTSMLESVASGKRLPEKNLLVLGGTPETQREFIESLSGTNARRNFDRQKTPPVANNFALGYTYYDVLDTDQDDTLARVSLYLLSQPSGEFASLVSPLLTPESVSHTAIIILLDWSQPHQWLRQIWRWIQVLEEVMGRVSSEARNEMEDIMASWKERGRVGAPTNLDGTPTATGTSGDGDGQLPLGPGEWSEPLGLPLCVVCQNAQKMEFLEKNKSWKEPDFDTVLQYLRTILLRHGASLIYTSQNTPSQLPLLIHSTLGITSLLKRQPLKHNVIDRDKIVVAPNWDSWGKIRILGGAFDAELVSKGWEEDIKLPAGTDPVPDQESRSPQHPSAIAQYEEWCRDPNSGGLAVVESAMPDGQIVSVDSENPQDFLERQLKILEAFKAKAPEKGPSPLAAGRRTEFPEEKSVNDHIGPVQFNMGGIQVDADDMLQRLKDRNAHASPDEEEEEMDDGQAAHIAKDFDNEQLQNFFSGLMNRTAGAADAPRS
;
A
#
# COMPACT_ATOMS: atom_id res chain seq x y z
N MET A 1 80.70 -14.67 -12.51
CA MET A 1 79.74 -15.25 -11.54
C MET A 1 78.35 -15.23 -12.16
N ALA A 2 77.66 -16.38 -12.08
CA ALA A 2 76.21 -16.65 -12.20
C ALA A 2 75.33 -15.74 -13.09
N GLY A 3 74.46 -16.19 -13.99
CA GLY A 3 73.88 -17.49 -14.39
C GLY A 3 72.69 -17.11 -15.31
N ARG A 4 72.58 -17.61 -16.55
CA ARG A 4 71.77 -18.78 -16.98
C ARG A 4 70.29 -18.63 -16.53
N ASN A 5 69.26 -18.61 -17.38
CA ASN A 5 68.99 -19.33 -18.63
C ASN A 5 67.79 -18.65 -19.35
N GLU A 6 67.90 -18.38 -20.65
CA GLU A 6 66.75 -18.32 -21.55
C GLU A 6 66.31 -19.76 -21.87
N ARG A 7 65.00 -20.02 -21.98
CA ARG A 7 64.42 -20.94 -22.99
C ARG A 7 62.90 -20.92 -22.99
N VAL A 8 62.40 -20.50 -24.15
CA VAL A 8 61.10 -20.80 -24.76
C VAL A 8 60.76 -22.28 -24.57
N SER A 9 59.49 -22.58 -24.23
CA SER A 9 58.96 -23.95 -24.28
C SER A 9 57.78 -24.01 -25.26
N THR A 10 58.01 -24.79 -26.31
CA THR A 10 57.12 -25.12 -27.41
C THR A 10 56.32 -26.38 -27.05
N TYR A 11 55.05 -26.41 -27.48
CA TYR A 11 54.07 -27.50 -27.52
C TYR A 11 54.44 -28.90 -26.98
N THR A 12 53.62 -29.41 -26.07
CA THR A 12 53.39 -30.85 -25.88
C THR A 12 51.95 -31.19 -26.22
N ALA A 13 51.72 -31.62 -27.46
CA ALA A 13 50.61 -32.48 -27.82
C ALA A 13 51.03 -33.94 -27.57
N GLY A 14 50.12 -34.77 -27.06
CA GLY A 14 50.25 -36.23 -27.09
C GLY A 14 50.30 -36.90 -25.72
N SER A 15 49.13 -37.22 -25.18
CA SER A 15 48.91 -38.38 -24.29
C SER A 15 47.41 -38.65 -24.33
N GLY A 16 46.86 -39.78 -24.75
CA GLY A 16 47.38 -41.05 -25.24
C GLY A 16 46.11 -41.86 -25.46
N ASP A 17 45.63 -41.90 -26.69
CA ASP A 17 44.40 -42.61 -27.04
C ASP A 17 44.74 -44.11 -27.11
N THR A 18 44.50 -44.82 -26.01
CA THR A 18 44.60 -46.28 -25.99
C THR A 18 43.29 -46.86 -26.46
N ASP A 19 43.29 -47.27 -27.72
CA ASP A 19 42.25 -48.02 -28.40
C ASP A 19 42.01 -49.37 -27.69
N GLY A 20 41.06 -49.37 -26.75
CA GLY A 20 40.58 -50.55 -26.06
C GLY A 20 39.49 -51.22 -26.89
N ARG A 21 39.78 -52.40 -27.45
CA ARG A 21 38.84 -53.31 -28.08
C ARG A 21 37.69 -53.70 -27.12
N ASN A 22 36.65 -52.88 -27.11
CA ASN A 22 35.22 -53.20 -26.93
C ASN A 22 34.51 -51.85 -26.75
N GLY A 23 33.61 -51.53 -27.68
CA GLY A 23 32.99 -50.21 -27.84
C GLY A 23 32.02 -49.78 -26.73
N GLU A 24 32.53 -49.59 -25.52
CA GLU A 24 31.89 -48.76 -24.51
C GLU A 24 32.72 -47.49 -24.33
N GLN A 25 32.19 -46.37 -24.82
CA GLN A 25 32.71 -45.05 -24.50
C GLN A 25 32.71 -44.92 -22.98
N ARG A 26 33.88 -44.97 -22.34
CA ARG A 26 34.06 -44.41 -21.00
C ARG A 26 33.84 -42.91 -21.11
N LYS A 27 32.56 -42.48 -21.13
CA LYS A 27 32.18 -41.11 -20.82
C LYS A 27 32.96 -40.75 -19.56
N ASN A 28 33.79 -39.71 -19.67
CA ASN A 28 34.72 -39.35 -18.61
C ASN A 28 33.92 -39.24 -17.31
N LEU A 29 34.19 -40.13 -16.36
CA LEU A 29 33.45 -40.17 -15.09
C LEU A 29 33.50 -38.81 -14.39
N TRP A 30 34.58 -38.07 -14.61
CA TRP A 30 34.74 -36.67 -14.19
C TRP A 30 33.83 -35.69 -14.91
N THR A 31 33.56 -35.84 -16.22
CA THR A 31 32.55 -34.99 -16.90
C THR A 31 31.15 -35.38 -16.51
N SER A 32 30.85 -36.68 -16.32
CA SER A 32 29.55 -37.12 -15.81
C SER A 32 29.32 -36.71 -14.36
N MET A 33 30.37 -36.66 -13.53
CA MET A 33 30.29 -36.21 -12.13
C MET A 33 30.25 -34.69 -12.04
N LEU A 34 30.98 -33.96 -12.89
CA LEU A 34 30.84 -32.51 -13.02
C LEU A 34 29.48 -32.12 -13.61
N GLU A 35 28.97 -32.86 -14.58
CA GLU A 35 27.64 -32.65 -15.15
C GLU A 35 26.56 -33.04 -14.13
N SER A 36 26.76 -34.09 -13.33
CA SER A 36 25.86 -34.46 -12.21
C SER A 36 25.87 -33.46 -11.06
N VAL A 37 27.00 -32.77 -10.82
CA VAL A 37 27.15 -31.74 -9.77
C VAL A 37 26.71 -30.37 -10.30
N ALA A 38 26.94 -30.06 -11.57
CA ALA A 38 26.38 -28.91 -12.28
C ALA A 38 24.86 -29.06 -12.51
N SER A 39 24.38 -30.30 -12.69
CA SER A 39 22.96 -30.67 -12.65
C SER A 39 22.48 -30.96 -11.23
N GLY A 40 23.31 -30.73 -10.20
CA GLY A 40 22.88 -30.81 -8.81
C GLY A 40 21.69 -29.87 -8.66
N LYS A 41 20.50 -30.44 -8.40
CA LYS A 41 19.17 -29.81 -8.51
C LYS A 41 19.25 -28.29 -8.32
N ARG A 42 19.43 -27.53 -9.41
CA ARG A 42 19.30 -26.07 -9.36
C ARG A 42 17.86 -25.84 -8.97
N LEU A 43 17.65 -25.31 -7.78
CA LEU A 43 16.30 -25.07 -7.26
C LEU A 43 15.56 -24.21 -8.29
N PRO A 44 14.32 -24.56 -8.66
CA PRO A 44 13.51 -23.73 -9.53
C PRO A 44 13.42 -22.31 -8.96
N GLU A 45 13.85 -21.33 -9.76
CA GLU A 45 13.83 -19.91 -9.38
C GLU A 45 12.50 -19.29 -9.83
N LYS A 46 11.80 -18.64 -8.90
CA LYS A 46 10.50 -17.99 -9.11
C LYS A 46 10.60 -16.55 -8.64
N ASN A 47 9.92 -15.63 -9.32
CA ASN A 47 10.02 -14.20 -9.06
C ASN A 47 8.66 -13.60 -8.70
N LEU A 48 8.65 -12.71 -7.71
CA LEU A 48 7.51 -11.87 -7.36
C LEU A 48 7.90 -10.40 -7.49
N LEU A 49 7.13 -9.64 -8.27
CA LEU A 49 7.18 -8.20 -8.30
C LEU A 49 6.12 -7.67 -7.33
N VAL A 50 6.55 -7.23 -6.14
CA VAL A 50 5.67 -6.77 -5.07
C VAL A 50 5.59 -5.25 -5.10
N LEU A 51 4.39 -4.74 -5.38
CA LEU A 51 4.09 -3.36 -5.66
C LEU A 51 3.19 -2.76 -4.58
N GLY A 52 3.57 -1.62 -4.03
CA GLY A 52 2.82 -0.90 -3.01
C GLY A 52 3.15 -1.34 -1.59
N GLY A 53 2.28 -0.94 -0.67
CA GLY A 53 2.46 -1.15 0.77
C GLY A 53 3.56 -0.27 1.39
N THR A 54 3.70 -0.39 2.70
CA THR A 54 4.79 0.21 3.47
C THR A 54 5.83 -0.86 3.80
N PRO A 55 7.03 -0.51 4.29
CA PRO A 55 8.00 -1.49 4.78
C PRO A 55 7.40 -2.50 5.76
N GLU A 56 6.49 -2.04 6.63
CA GLU A 56 5.81 -2.86 7.62
C GLU A 56 4.82 -3.84 6.97
N THR A 57 3.97 -3.35 6.04
CA THR A 57 2.98 -4.22 5.39
C THR A 57 3.63 -5.18 4.40
N GLN A 58 4.72 -4.79 3.73
CA GLN A 58 5.52 -5.68 2.90
C GLN A 58 6.16 -6.79 3.73
N ARG A 59 6.68 -6.46 4.92
CA ARG A 59 7.19 -7.46 5.87
C ARG A 59 6.08 -8.41 6.32
N GLU A 60 4.91 -7.88 6.70
CA GLU A 60 3.75 -8.69 7.09
C GLU A 60 3.32 -9.63 5.95
N PHE A 61 3.33 -9.15 4.71
CA PHE A 61 3.05 -9.96 3.52
C PHE A 61 4.06 -11.12 3.39
N ILE A 62 5.36 -10.84 3.51
CA ILE A 62 6.41 -11.88 3.44
C ILE A 62 6.26 -12.91 4.57
N GLU A 63 5.93 -12.47 5.78
CA GLU A 63 5.68 -13.35 6.93
C GLU A 63 4.43 -14.22 6.72
N SER A 64 3.36 -13.65 6.15
CA SER A 64 2.13 -14.39 5.80
C SER A 64 2.37 -15.41 4.68
N LEU A 65 3.18 -15.04 3.69
CA LEU A 65 3.50 -15.85 2.51
C LEU A 65 4.47 -17.00 2.80
N SER A 66 5.49 -16.77 3.64
CA SER A 66 6.50 -17.78 4.02
C SER A 66 6.01 -18.78 5.06
N GLY A 67 4.88 -18.49 5.72
CA GLY A 67 4.25 -19.35 6.70
C GLY A 67 4.95 -19.36 8.06
N THR A 68 4.25 -19.87 9.07
CA THR A 68 4.69 -19.91 10.48
C THR A 68 5.98 -20.69 10.74
N ASN A 69 6.37 -21.61 9.86
CA ASN A 69 7.51 -22.51 10.07
C ASN A 69 8.84 -21.95 9.52
N ALA A 70 8.79 -21.00 8.58
CA ALA A 70 9.97 -20.28 8.08
C ALA A 70 10.47 -19.20 9.06
N ARG A 71 9.74 -18.95 10.16
CA ARG A 71 10.12 -18.00 11.22
C ARG A 71 11.54 -18.20 11.74
N ARG A 72 12.05 -19.44 11.76
CA ARG A 72 13.41 -19.74 12.24
C ARG A 72 14.53 -19.22 11.32
N ASN A 73 14.28 -19.07 10.02
CA ASN A 73 15.29 -18.55 9.08
C ASN A 73 15.22 -17.02 8.94
N PHE A 74 14.02 -16.44 9.01
CA PHE A 74 13.83 -14.99 8.94
C PHE A 74 14.29 -14.24 10.21
N ASP A 75 14.37 -14.91 11.37
CA ASP A 75 14.82 -14.28 12.62
C ASP A 75 16.27 -13.78 12.57
N ARG A 76 17.07 -14.25 11.59
CA ARG A 76 18.43 -13.73 11.33
C ARG A 76 18.46 -12.54 10.36
N GLN A 77 17.42 -12.33 9.56
CA GLN A 77 17.29 -11.19 8.65
C GLN A 77 16.34 -10.15 9.29
N LYS A 78 16.91 -9.29 10.14
CA LYS A 78 16.22 -8.10 10.64
C LYS A 78 15.82 -7.25 9.43
N THR A 79 14.52 -7.17 9.17
CA THR A 79 13.83 -6.35 8.16
C THR A 79 14.14 -6.68 6.69
N PRO A 80 13.11 -6.92 5.84
CA PRO A 80 13.35 -6.96 4.39
C PRO A 80 13.92 -5.60 3.97
N PRO A 81 14.95 -5.56 3.10
CA PRO A 81 15.55 -4.30 2.70
C PRO A 81 14.52 -3.47 1.93
N VAL A 82 14.25 -2.27 2.44
CA VAL A 82 13.30 -1.33 1.85
C VAL A 82 13.86 -0.81 0.52
N ALA A 83 13.03 -0.86 -0.52
CA ALA A 83 13.33 -0.24 -1.79
C ALA A 83 13.59 1.26 -1.60
N ASN A 84 14.67 1.77 -2.18
CA ASN A 84 14.94 3.20 -2.24
C ASN A 84 14.89 3.67 -3.70
N ASN A 85 15.05 4.98 -3.93
CA ASN A 85 14.94 5.55 -5.29
C ASN A 85 15.98 4.99 -6.29
N PHE A 86 17.03 4.29 -5.83
CA PHE A 86 18.12 3.80 -6.66
C PHE A 86 18.25 2.28 -6.69
N ALA A 87 17.48 1.56 -5.87
CA ALA A 87 17.57 0.13 -5.73
C ALA A 87 16.21 -0.48 -5.34
N LEU A 88 15.85 -1.55 -6.05
CA LEU A 88 14.72 -2.39 -5.67
C LEU A 88 15.01 -3.03 -4.32
N GLY A 89 13.99 -3.10 -3.47
CA GLY A 89 14.07 -3.96 -2.29
C GLY A 89 14.15 -5.40 -2.76
N TYR A 90 15.01 -6.21 -2.17
CA TYR A 90 15.20 -7.60 -2.58
C TYR A 90 15.26 -8.54 -1.38
N THR A 91 14.47 -9.59 -1.42
CA THR A 91 14.56 -10.69 -0.46
C THR A 91 14.17 -11.99 -1.14
N TYR A 92 14.44 -13.12 -0.50
CA TYR A 92 14.06 -14.43 -1.03
C TYR A 92 13.73 -15.39 0.10
N TYR A 93 12.99 -16.44 -0.23
CA TYR A 93 12.79 -17.57 0.67
C TYR A 93 12.66 -18.87 -0.11
N ASP A 94 12.99 -19.96 0.56
CA ASP A 94 12.89 -21.31 0.00
C ASP A 94 11.53 -21.91 0.40
N VAL A 95 10.79 -22.42 -0.60
CA VAL A 95 9.51 -23.09 -0.41
C VAL A 95 9.78 -24.56 -0.16
N LEU A 96 9.38 -25.06 1.00
CA LEU A 96 9.49 -26.47 1.37
C LEU A 96 8.22 -27.23 0.98
N ASP A 97 8.34 -28.53 0.70
CA ASP A 97 7.20 -29.42 0.55
C ASP A 97 6.50 -29.65 1.91
N THR A 98 5.38 -30.33 1.89
CA THR A 98 4.45 -30.43 3.02
C THR A 98 5.00 -31.24 4.21
N ASP A 99 5.99 -32.11 3.98
CA ASP A 99 6.74 -32.81 5.01
C ASP A 99 7.93 -32.01 5.56
N GLN A 100 8.23 -30.85 4.96
CA GLN A 100 9.34 -29.95 5.30
C GLN A 100 10.74 -30.50 5.03
N ASP A 101 10.87 -31.63 4.32
CA ASP A 101 12.17 -32.24 4.04
C ASP A 101 12.74 -31.76 2.70
N ASP A 102 11.90 -31.66 1.66
CA ASP A 102 12.31 -31.27 0.31
C ASP A 102 12.06 -29.78 0.03
N THR A 103 13.04 -29.12 -0.60
CA THR A 103 12.85 -27.75 -1.13
C THR A 103 12.31 -27.82 -2.56
N LEU A 104 11.12 -27.24 -2.78
CA LEU A 104 10.42 -27.22 -4.06
C LEU A 104 10.93 -26.13 -5.00
N ALA A 105 11.15 -24.91 -4.49
CA ALA A 105 11.56 -23.76 -5.29
C ALA A 105 12.16 -22.66 -4.40
N ARG A 106 12.93 -21.75 -5.00
CA ARG A 106 13.34 -20.48 -4.40
C ARG A 106 12.48 -19.36 -4.98
N VAL A 107 11.83 -18.61 -4.10
CA VAL A 107 11.02 -17.44 -4.47
C VAL A 107 11.79 -16.17 -4.14
N SER A 108 12.17 -15.43 -5.17
CA SER A 108 12.80 -14.11 -5.12
C SER A 108 11.73 -13.03 -5.18
N LEU A 109 11.81 -12.03 -4.31
CA LEU A 109 10.86 -10.92 -4.22
C LEU A 109 11.59 -9.61 -4.51
N TYR A 110 11.07 -8.85 -5.47
CA TYR A 110 11.48 -7.49 -5.78
C TYR A 110 10.40 -6.54 -5.30
N LEU A 111 10.73 -5.70 -4.32
CA LEU A 111 9.80 -4.85 -3.59
C LEU A 111 9.90 -3.42 -4.13
N LEU A 112 8.75 -2.79 -4.40
CA LEU A 112 8.61 -1.39 -4.79
C LEU A 112 7.47 -0.75 -3.99
N SER A 113 7.77 0.24 -3.16
CA SER A 113 6.73 0.89 -2.33
C SER A 113 5.98 2.01 -3.05
N GLN A 114 6.60 2.67 -4.03
CA GLN A 114 6.04 3.84 -4.71
C GLN A 114 5.96 3.63 -6.23
N PRO A 115 4.84 4.04 -6.88
CA PRO A 115 4.72 4.00 -8.32
C PRO A 115 5.52 5.16 -8.94
N SER A 116 6.79 4.91 -9.25
CA SER A 116 7.65 5.84 -9.99
C SER A 116 8.14 5.20 -11.28
N GLY A 117 8.07 5.94 -12.39
CA GLY A 117 8.58 5.52 -13.69
C GLY A 117 10.10 5.27 -13.69
N GLU A 118 10.83 5.84 -12.72
CA GLU A 118 12.27 5.58 -12.55
C GLU A 118 12.54 4.08 -12.33
N PHE A 119 11.65 3.40 -11.61
CA PHE A 119 11.77 1.96 -11.35
C PHE A 119 11.56 1.11 -12.61
N ALA A 120 10.93 1.63 -13.67
CA ALA A 120 10.71 0.86 -14.89
C ALA A 120 12.05 0.39 -15.51
N SER A 121 13.08 1.22 -15.40
CA SER A 121 14.44 0.89 -15.84
C SER A 121 15.12 -0.21 -15.01
N LEU A 122 14.70 -0.38 -13.75
CA LEU A 122 15.23 -1.40 -12.83
C LEU A 122 14.48 -2.73 -12.95
N VAL A 123 13.18 -2.69 -13.24
CA VAL A 123 12.34 -3.89 -13.37
C VAL A 123 12.46 -4.52 -14.75
N SER A 124 12.55 -3.73 -15.82
CA SER A 124 12.62 -4.25 -17.20
C SER A 124 13.75 -5.30 -17.42
N PRO A 125 14.98 -5.12 -16.91
CA PRO A 125 16.05 -6.12 -17.04
C PRO A 125 15.77 -7.45 -16.32
N LEU A 126 14.85 -7.48 -15.35
CA LEU A 126 14.46 -8.71 -14.64
C LEU A 126 13.53 -9.59 -15.48
N LEU A 127 12.90 -9.04 -16.52
CA LEU A 127 11.92 -9.70 -17.38
C LEU A 127 12.61 -10.18 -18.67
N THR A 128 13.26 -11.33 -18.58
CA THR A 128 13.91 -12.03 -19.69
C THR A 128 12.98 -13.12 -20.24
N PRO A 129 13.21 -13.63 -21.47
CA PRO A 129 12.39 -14.72 -22.01
C PRO A 129 12.30 -15.95 -21.09
N GLU A 130 13.38 -16.22 -20.34
CA GLU A 130 13.42 -17.32 -19.38
C GLU A 130 12.65 -17.01 -18.08
N SER A 131 12.74 -15.77 -17.57
CA SER A 131 12.19 -15.40 -16.27
C SER A 131 10.69 -15.09 -16.28
N VAL A 132 10.14 -14.64 -17.41
CA VAL A 132 8.73 -14.21 -17.50
C VAL A 132 7.75 -15.35 -17.20
N SER A 133 8.09 -16.58 -17.58
CA SER A 133 7.30 -17.79 -17.30
C SER A 133 7.24 -18.15 -15.80
N HIS A 134 8.08 -17.51 -14.99
CA HIS A 134 8.28 -17.77 -13.57
C HIS A 134 8.06 -16.52 -12.72
N THR A 135 7.49 -15.46 -13.30
CA THR A 135 7.29 -14.18 -12.63
C THR A 135 5.79 -13.90 -12.44
N ALA A 136 5.41 -13.43 -11.25
CA ALA A 136 4.06 -12.94 -10.96
C ALA A 136 4.10 -11.54 -10.32
N ILE A 137 3.04 -10.77 -10.54
CA ILE A 137 2.87 -9.42 -10.00
C ILE A 137 1.96 -9.48 -8.78
N ILE A 138 2.37 -8.84 -7.70
CA ILE A 138 1.59 -8.68 -6.47
C ILE A 138 1.36 -7.20 -6.22
N ILE A 139 0.10 -6.75 -6.14
CA ILE A 139 -0.25 -5.40 -5.67
C ILE A 139 -0.75 -5.49 -4.24
N LEU A 140 -0.11 -4.75 -3.32
CA LEU A 140 -0.50 -4.65 -1.92
C LEU A 140 -1.41 -3.43 -1.71
N LEU A 141 -2.60 -3.68 -1.18
CA LEU A 141 -3.56 -2.66 -0.76
C LEU A 141 -3.79 -2.74 0.76
N ASP A 142 -4.22 -1.66 1.39
CA ASP A 142 -4.51 -1.62 2.83
C ASP A 142 -5.96 -1.20 3.08
N TRP A 143 -6.68 -1.98 3.90
CA TRP A 143 -8.03 -1.68 4.39
C TRP A 143 -8.13 -0.41 5.24
N SER A 144 -7.02 0.26 5.57
CA SER A 144 -7.05 1.62 6.13
C SER A 144 -7.51 2.69 5.14
N GLN A 145 -7.30 2.47 3.84
CA GLN A 145 -7.56 3.46 2.79
C GLN A 145 -8.28 2.84 1.58
N PRO A 146 -9.45 2.18 1.78
CA PRO A 146 -10.17 1.52 0.69
C PRO A 146 -10.57 2.48 -0.44
N HIS A 147 -10.79 3.76 -0.11
CA HIS A 147 -11.11 4.82 -1.07
C HIS A 147 -10.06 4.99 -2.17
N GLN A 148 -8.79 4.63 -1.93
CA GLN A 148 -7.72 4.85 -2.91
C GLN A 148 -7.50 3.65 -3.85
N TRP A 149 -8.16 2.52 -3.62
CA TRP A 149 -7.74 1.25 -4.21
C TRP A 149 -7.77 1.22 -5.73
N LEU A 150 -8.83 1.71 -6.36
CA LEU A 150 -8.92 1.76 -7.82
C LEU A 150 -7.83 2.65 -8.42
N ARG A 151 -7.59 3.83 -7.83
CA ARG A 151 -6.52 4.73 -8.23
C ARG A 151 -5.12 4.15 -8.00
N GLN A 152 -4.91 3.42 -6.90
CA GLN A 152 -3.65 2.75 -6.60
C GLN A 152 -3.35 1.64 -7.61
N ILE A 153 -4.34 0.79 -7.92
CA ILE A 153 -4.21 -0.26 -8.95
C ILE A 153 -3.89 0.39 -10.31
N TRP A 154 -4.63 1.43 -10.69
CA TRP A 154 -4.42 2.14 -11.95
C TRP A 154 -2.99 2.70 -12.06
N ARG A 155 -2.49 3.39 -11.02
CA ARG A 155 -1.10 3.90 -10.98
C ARG A 155 -0.06 2.79 -11.16
N TRP A 156 -0.28 1.63 -10.56
CA TRP A 156 0.63 0.49 -10.74
C TRP A 156 0.56 -0.11 -12.15
N ILE A 157 -0.63 -0.18 -12.76
CA ILE A 157 -0.79 -0.59 -14.15
C ILE A 157 -0.06 0.37 -15.09
N GLN A 158 -0.12 1.68 -14.86
CA GLN A 158 0.63 2.66 -15.66
C GLN A 158 2.15 2.43 -15.61
N VAL A 159 2.70 2.16 -14.42
CA VAL A 159 4.12 1.81 -14.27
C VAL A 159 4.45 0.48 -14.94
N LEU A 160 3.55 -0.50 -14.87
CA LEU A 160 3.72 -1.80 -15.52
C LEU A 160 3.69 -1.68 -17.04
N GLU A 161 2.77 -0.92 -17.62
CA GLU A 161 2.75 -0.60 -19.07
C GLU A 161 4.08 0.03 -19.50
N GLU A 162 4.59 0.97 -18.69
CA GLU A 162 5.88 1.59 -18.93
C GLU A 162 7.06 0.59 -18.86
N VAL A 163 7.01 -0.40 -17.95
CA VAL A 163 7.96 -1.52 -17.89
C VAL A 163 7.82 -2.40 -19.13
N MET A 164 6.60 -2.80 -19.47
CA MET A 164 6.29 -3.65 -20.62
C MET A 164 6.70 -3.00 -21.92
N GLY A 165 6.68 -1.66 -22.03
CA GLY A 165 7.22 -0.88 -23.15
C GLY A 165 8.74 -1.00 -23.34
N ARG A 166 9.51 -1.37 -22.29
CA ARG A 166 10.98 -1.51 -22.33
C ARG A 166 11.49 -2.94 -22.49
N VAL A 167 10.64 -3.95 -22.25
CA VAL A 167 10.99 -5.37 -22.37
C VAL A 167 11.42 -5.71 -23.82
N SER A 168 12.22 -6.75 -24.04
CA SER A 168 12.61 -7.20 -25.38
C SER A 168 11.43 -7.81 -26.15
N SER A 169 11.50 -7.86 -27.48
CA SER A 169 10.46 -8.52 -28.29
C SER A 169 10.34 -10.02 -27.99
N GLU A 170 11.47 -10.69 -27.71
CA GLU A 170 11.50 -12.12 -27.35
C GLU A 170 10.72 -12.38 -26.07
N ALA A 171 10.96 -11.58 -25.02
CA ALA A 171 10.23 -11.73 -23.76
C ALA A 171 8.75 -11.37 -23.90
N ARG A 172 8.38 -10.43 -24.78
CA ARG A 172 6.96 -10.15 -25.09
C ARG A 172 6.26 -11.32 -25.76
N ASN A 173 6.89 -11.98 -26.72
CA ASN A 173 6.31 -13.15 -27.37
C ASN A 173 6.04 -14.27 -26.34
N GLU A 174 7.00 -14.52 -25.45
CA GLU A 174 6.82 -15.47 -24.34
C GLU A 174 5.67 -15.05 -23.40
N MET A 175 5.54 -13.75 -23.09
CA MET A 175 4.39 -13.25 -22.31
C MET A 175 3.06 -13.51 -23.00
N GLU A 176 2.95 -13.37 -24.33
CA GLU A 176 1.73 -13.67 -25.07
C GLU A 176 1.36 -15.16 -24.95
N ASP A 177 2.33 -16.06 -25.10
CA ASP A 177 2.14 -17.51 -24.94
C ASP A 177 1.75 -17.88 -23.50
N ILE A 178 2.39 -17.25 -22.52
CA ILE A 178 2.05 -17.38 -21.10
C ILE A 178 0.60 -16.97 -20.88
N MET A 179 0.18 -15.80 -21.37
CA MET A 179 -1.19 -15.29 -21.26
C MET A 179 -2.22 -16.20 -21.95
N ALA A 180 -1.87 -16.79 -23.10
CA ALA A 180 -2.73 -17.78 -23.75
C ALA A 180 -2.95 -19.01 -22.86
N SER A 181 -1.88 -19.54 -22.25
CA SER A 181 -2.00 -20.66 -21.30
C SER A 181 -2.80 -20.29 -20.04
N TRP A 182 -2.64 -19.06 -19.55
CA TRP A 182 -3.28 -18.58 -18.33
C TRP A 182 -4.79 -18.40 -18.46
N LYS A 183 -5.31 -18.17 -19.66
CA LYS A 183 -6.77 -18.14 -19.93
C LYS A 183 -7.47 -19.46 -19.58
N GLU A 184 -6.72 -20.56 -19.55
CA GLU A 184 -7.23 -21.91 -19.31
C GLU A 184 -6.87 -22.46 -17.91
N ARG A 185 -5.76 -22.02 -17.31
CA ARG A 185 -5.28 -22.52 -16.01
C ARG A 185 -6.29 -22.36 -14.88
N GLY A 186 -6.66 -23.46 -14.23
CA GLY A 186 -7.58 -23.45 -13.09
C GLY A 186 -9.04 -23.15 -13.45
N ARG A 187 -9.37 -23.03 -14.76
CA ARG A 187 -10.74 -22.89 -15.23
C ARG A 187 -11.48 -24.23 -15.06
N VAL A 188 -12.75 -24.16 -14.65
CA VAL A 188 -13.58 -25.37 -14.50
C VAL A 188 -13.69 -26.08 -15.85
N GLY A 189 -13.35 -27.37 -15.88
CA GLY A 189 -13.37 -28.19 -17.09
C GLY A 189 -12.11 -28.09 -17.96
N ALA A 190 -11.15 -27.22 -17.62
CA ALA A 190 -9.90 -27.12 -18.36
C ALA A 190 -8.91 -28.26 -18.01
N PRO A 191 -8.01 -28.62 -18.94
CA PRO A 191 -7.06 -29.72 -18.74
C PRO A 191 -5.94 -29.38 -17.76
N THR A 192 -5.81 -28.12 -17.34
CA THR A 192 -4.73 -27.63 -16.48
C THR A 192 -5.26 -27.06 -15.17
N ASN A 193 -4.72 -27.54 -14.05
CA ASN A 193 -4.93 -26.96 -12.73
C ASN A 193 -4.30 -25.56 -12.64
N LEU A 194 -4.61 -24.82 -11.57
CA LEU A 194 -4.05 -23.49 -11.36
C LEU A 194 -2.51 -23.49 -11.27
N ASP A 195 -1.94 -24.55 -10.68
CA ASP A 195 -0.49 -24.74 -10.57
C ASP A 195 0.19 -25.15 -11.89
N GLY A 196 -0.55 -25.20 -13.00
CA GLY A 196 -0.07 -25.60 -14.31
C GLY A 196 0.06 -27.11 -14.51
N THR A 197 -0.25 -27.93 -13.49
CA THR A 197 -0.23 -29.38 -13.64
C THR A 197 -1.45 -29.89 -14.39
N PRO A 198 -1.35 -31.01 -15.13
CA PRO A 198 -2.51 -31.59 -15.79
C PRO A 198 -3.56 -32.05 -14.77
N THR A 199 -4.83 -31.75 -15.07
CA THR A 199 -5.98 -32.19 -14.30
C THR A 199 -6.22 -33.67 -14.55
N ALA A 200 -6.49 -34.45 -13.49
CA ALA A 200 -6.78 -35.89 -13.62
C ALA A 200 -8.03 -36.19 -14.49
N THR A 201 -8.96 -35.23 -14.58
CA THR A 201 -10.18 -35.31 -15.40
C THR A 201 -9.97 -34.89 -16.86
N GLY A 202 -8.79 -34.38 -17.25
CA GLY A 202 -8.50 -33.90 -18.61
C GLY A 202 -8.11 -35.00 -19.62
N THR A 203 -8.24 -36.28 -19.26
CA THR A 203 -7.87 -37.42 -20.12
C THR A 203 -9.00 -37.93 -21.01
N SER A 204 -10.22 -37.42 -20.87
CA SER A 204 -11.31 -37.63 -21.83
C SER A 204 -11.18 -36.64 -22.97
N GLY A 205 -10.63 -37.09 -24.10
CA GLY A 205 -10.21 -36.28 -25.26
C GLY A 205 -11.30 -35.59 -26.09
N ASP A 206 -12.37 -35.11 -25.47
CA ASP A 206 -13.27 -34.14 -26.12
C ASP A 206 -12.86 -32.74 -25.68
N GLY A 207 -11.98 -32.11 -26.46
CA GLY A 207 -11.63 -30.67 -26.36
C GLY A 207 -12.80 -29.72 -26.66
N ASP A 208 -14.03 -30.23 -26.68
CA ASP A 208 -15.27 -29.57 -27.08
C ASP A 208 -16.06 -29.02 -25.88
N GLY A 209 -15.58 -29.22 -24.65
CA GLY A 209 -16.21 -28.78 -23.41
C GLY A 209 -15.78 -27.41 -22.88
N GLN A 210 -14.87 -26.72 -23.59
CA GLN A 210 -14.31 -25.45 -23.10
C GLN A 210 -15.24 -24.30 -23.46
N LEU A 211 -15.98 -23.82 -22.45
CA LEU A 211 -16.83 -22.65 -22.61
C LEU A 211 -15.99 -21.44 -23.02
N PRO A 212 -16.46 -20.61 -23.96
CA PRO A 212 -15.77 -19.38 -24.32
C PRO A 212 -15.64 -18.46 -23.10
N LEU A 213 -14.66 -17.57 -23.14
CA LEU A 213 -14.47 -16.56 -22.11
C LEU A 213 -15.75 -15.73 -21.93
N GLY A 214 -16.12 -15.51 -20.68
CA GLY A 214 -17.23 -14.62 -20.34
C GLY A 214 -16.90 -13.15 -20.63
N PRO A 215 -17.91 -12.27 -20.60
CA PRO A 215 -17.69 -10.85 -20.80
C PRO A 215 -16.77 -10.29 -19.71
N GLY A 216 -15.80 -9.47 -20.13
CA GLY A 216 -14.80 -8.88 -19.24
C GLY A 216 -13.69 -9.83 -18.80
N GLU A 217 -13.74 -11.14 -19.06
CA GLU A 217 -12.64 -12.06 -18.73
C GLU A 217 -11.45 -11.85 -19.67
N TRP A 218 -10.27 -11.59 -19.12
CA TRP A 218 -9.01 -11.45 -19.89
C TRP A 218 -9.07 -10.44 -21.04
N SER A 219 -9.84 -9.35 -20.87
CA SER A 219 -9.95 -8.29 -21.86
C SER A 219 -8.67 -7.44 -21.97
N GLU A 220 -7.92 -7.30 -20.88
CA GLU A 220 -6.71 -6.46 -20.77
C GLU A 220 -5.58 -7.21 -20.04
N PRO A 221 -5.04 -8.30 -20.60
CA PRO A 221 -3.96 -9.05 -19.95
C PRO A 221 -2.67 -8.21 -19.84
N LEU A 222 -2.00 -8.25 -18.70
CA LEU A 222 -0.79 -7.46 -18.43
C LEU A 222 0.53 -8.15 -18.84
N GLY A 223 0.46 -9.29 -19.53
CA GLY A 223 1.62 -10.11 -19.91
C GLY A 223 2.17 -11.02 -18.79
N LEU A 224 1.86 -10.74 -17.53
CA LEU A 224 2.22 -11.53 -16.35
C LEU A 224 0.99 -11.77 -15.46
N PRO A 225 0.91 -12.90 -14.72
CA PRO A 225 -0.18 -13.15 -13.79
C PRO A 225 -0.17 -12.14 -12.63
N LEU A 226 -1.34 -11.57 -12.33
CA LEU A 226 -1.54 -10.56 -11.29
C LEU A 226 -2.31 -11.13 -10.09
N CYS A 227 -1.86 -10.80 -8.88
CA CYS A 227 -2.56 -11.01 -7.63
C CYS A 227 -2.67 -9.70 -6.86
N VAL A 228 -3.87 -9.35 -6.41
CA VAL A 228 -4.10 -8.23 -5.51
C VAL A 228 -4.34 -8.76 -4.10
N VAL A 229 -3.57 -8.24 -3.14
CA VAL A 229 -3.62 -8.63 -1.73
C VAL A 229 -4.08 -7.42 -0.92
N CYS A 230 -5.31 -7.48 -0.39
CA CYS A 230 -5.84 -6.45 0.51
C CYS A 230 -5.50 -6.83 1.95
N GLN A 231 -4.51 -6.16 2.51
CA GLN A 231 -4.00 -6.38 3.85
C GLN A 231 -4.86 -5.69 4.90
N ASN A 232 -4.65 -6.08 6.16
CA ASN A 232 -5.32 -5.54 7.33
C ASN A 232 -6.85 -5.64 7.33
N ALA A 233 -7.42 -6.76 6.87
CA ALA A 233 -8.87 -6.97 6.84
C ALA A 233 -9.56 -6.82 8.21
N GLN A 234 -8.84 -6.97 9.33
CA GLN A 234 -9.35 -6.63 10.67
C GLN A 234 -9.81 -5.16 10.80
N LYS A 235 -9.31 -4.23 9.97
CA LYS A 235 -9.74 -2.83 9.94
C LYS A 235 -11.16 -2.64 9.39
N MET A 236 -11.75 -3.66 8.75
CA MET A 236 -13.17 -3.61 8.34
C MET A 236 -14.09 -3.42 9.56
N GLU A 237 -13.76 -4.03 10.70
CA GLU A 237 -14.51 -3.85 11.95
C GLU A 237 -14.45 -2.40 12.45
N PHE A 238 -13.31 -1.72 12.26
CA PHE A 238 -13.17 -0.30 12.58
C PHE A 238 -14.06 0.57 11.66
N LEU A 239 -14.11 0.27 10.36
CA LEU A 239 -14.98 1.01 9.43
C LEU A 239 -16.46 0.86 9.80
N GLU A 240 -16.89 -0.34 10.19
CA GLU A 240 -18.26 -0.60 10.63
C GLU A 240 -18.62 0.18 11.91
N LYS A 241 -17.73 0.14 12.91
CA LYS A 241 -17.97 0.77 14.21
C LYS A 241 -17.82 2.29 14.20
N ASN A 242 -16.83 2.81 13.49
CA ASN A 242 -16.43 4.21 13.58
C ASN A 242 -16.83 5.06 12.38
N LYS A 243 -17.11 4.45 11.22
CA LYS A 243 -17.40 5.15 9.95
C LYS A 243 -18.76 4.77 9.36
N SER A 244 -19.59 4.04 10.12
CA SER A 244 -20.95 3.65 9.76
C SER A 244 -21.07 2.75 8.53
N TRP A 245 -20.00 2.11 8.10
CA TRP A 245 -20.04 1.12 7.02
C TRP A 245 -20.94 -0.06 7.38
N LYS A 246 -21.61 -0.61 6.38
CA LYS A 246 -22.51 -1.76 6.46
C LYS A 246 -22.05 -2.85 5.48
N GLU A 247 -22.63 -4.04 5.62
CA GLU A 247 -22.32 -5.17 4.73
C GLU A 247 -22.41 -4.82 3.24
N PRO A 248 -23.45 -4.11 2.76
CA PRO A 248 -23.52 -3.70 1.36
C PRO A 248 -22.37 -2.80 0.90
N ASP A 249 -21.75 -2.04 1.81
CA ASP A 249 -20.60 -1.20 1.47
C ASP A 249 -19.36 -2.07 1.21
N PHE A 250 -19.12 -3.08 2.06
CA PHE A 250 -18.04 -4.05 1.84
C PHE A 250 -18.27 -4.88 0.57
N ASP A 251 -19.51 -5.28 0.30
CA ASP A 251 -19.89 -5.97 -0.94
C ASP A 251 -19.62 -5.10 -2.16
N THR A 252 -19.95 -3.81 -2.10
CA THR A 252 -19.72 -2.87 -3.20
C THR A 252 -18.23 -2.71 -3.49
N VAL A 253 -17.38 -2.54 -2.46
CA VAL A 253 -15.91 -2.53 -2.65
C VAL A 253 -15.44 -3.81 -3.34
N LEU A 254 -15.93 -4.96 -2.88
CA LEU A 254 -15.56 -6.25 -3.45
C LEU A 254 -16.05 -6.40 -4.90
N GLN A 255 -17.23 -5.90 -5.24
CA GLN A 255 -17.78 -5.91 -6.60
C GLN A 255 -16.94 -5.05 -7.56
N TYR A 256 -16.51 -3.86 -7.14
CA TYR A 256 -15.60 -3.02 -7.93
C TYR A 256 -14.27 -3.73 -8.20
N LEU A 257 -13.61 -4.22 -7.15
CA LEU A 257 -12.34 -4.94 -7.29
C LEU A 257 -12.46 -6.16 -8.20
N ARG A 258 -13.48 -7.00 -7.98
CA ARG A 258 -13.69 -8.20 -8.80
C ARG A 258 -13.93 -7.85 -10.27
N THR A 259 -14.66 -6.76 -10.55
CA THR A 259 -14.97 -6.34 -11.92
C THR A 259 -13.73 -5.89 -12.67
N ILE A 260 -12.89 -5.03 -12.08
CA ILE A 260 -11.67 -4.55 -12.74
C ILE A 260 -10.62 -5.66 -12.86
N LEU A 261 -10.49 -6.51 -11.84
CA LEU A 261 -9.50 -7.59 -11.82
C LEU A 261 -9.85 -8.72 -12.79
N LEU A 262 -11.14 -8.93 -13.08
CA LEU A 262 -11.60 -9.87 -14.10
C LEU A 262 -11.01 -9.54 -15.49
N ARG A 263 -10.91 -8.25 -15.83
CA ARG A 263 -10.31 -7.79 -17.10
C ARG A 263 -8.86 -8.20 -17.24
N HIS A 264 -8.12 -8.23 -16.14
CA HIS A 264 -6.70 -8.60 -16.11
C HIS A 264 -6.47 -10.09 -15.85
N GLY A 265 -7.53 -10.90 -15.65
CA GLY A 265 -7.40 -12.31 -15.25
C GLY A 265 -6.77 -12.50 -13.86
N ALA A 266 -6.85 -11.47 -13.01
CA ALA A 266 -6.15 -11.42 -11.75
C ALA A 266 -6.86 -12.18 -10.62
N SER A 267 -6.10 -12.50 -9.58
CA SER A 267 -6.65 -13.02 -8.31
C SER A 267 -6.78 -11.92 -7.25
N LEU A 268 -7.66 -12.15 -6.28
CA LEU A 268 -7.89 -11.26 -5.15
C LEU A 268 -7.90 -12.06 -3.85
N ILE A 269 -7.19 -11.58 -2.83
CA ILE A 269 -7.21 -12.18 -1.49
C ILE A 269 -7.16 -11.12 -0.40
N TYR A 270 -7.93 -11.34 0.66
CA TYR A 270 -7.85 -10.54 1.88
C TYR A 270 -7.02 -11.25 2.92
N THR A 271 -6.18 -10.49 3.61
CA THR A 271 -5.36 -11.00 4.71
C THR A 271 -5.54 -10.15 5.94
N SER A 272 -5.63 -10.82 7.09
CA SER A 272 -5.71 -10.19 8.40
C SER A 272 -4.49 -10.56 9.22
N GLN A 273 -4.07 -9.64 10.09
CA GLN A 273 -2.97 -9.88 11.01
C GLN A 273 -3.26 -11.12 11.86
N ASN A 274 -2.26 -11.99 12.00
CA ASN A 274 -2.32 -13.19 12.84
C ASN A 274 -3.40 -14.22 12.47
N THR A 275 -4.07 -14.08 11.32
CA THR A 275 -5.09 -15.04 10.85
C THR A 275 -4.51 -15.84 9.68
N PRO A 276 -4.45 -17.18 9.78
CA PRO A 276 -4.04 -18.02 8.66
C PRO A 276 -4.94 -17.80 7.45
N SER A 277 -4.33 -17.59 6.29
CA SER A 277 -5.01 -17.38 5.01
C SER A 277 -4.56 -18.41 3.97
N GLN A 278 -5.24 -18.44 2.82
CA GLN A 278 -4.81 -19.25 1.68
C GLN A 278 -3.74 -18.56 0.82
N LEU A 279 -3.10 -17.49 1.32
CA LEU A 279 -2.12 -16.70 0.58
C LEU A 279 -0.94 -17.56 0.08
N PRO A 280 -0.28 -18.39 0.91
CA PRO A 280 0.80 -19.25 0.40
C PRO A 280 0.32 -20.17 -0.73
N LEU A 281 -0.82 -20.83 -0.54
CA LEU A 281 -1.39 -21.73 -1.55
C LEU A 281 -1.69 -21.01 -2.86
N LEU A 282 -2.27 -19.82 -2.81
CA LEU A 282 -2.60 -19.02 -4.00
C LEU A 282 -1.34 -18.58 -4.75
N ILE A 283 -0.36 -18.01 -4.05
CA ILE A 283 0.86 -17.50 -4.67
C ILE A 283 1.74 -18.63 -5.18
N HIS A 284 1.91 -19.71 -4.42
CA HIS A 284 2.69 -20.88 -4.85
C HIS A 284 2.07 -21.55 -6.08
N SER A 285 0.74 -21.73 -6.10
CA SER A 285 0.05 -22.23 -7.30
C SER A 285 0.23 -21.26 -8.47
N THR A 286 0.16 -19.95 -8.23
CA THR A 286 0.35 -18.94 -9.29
C THR A 286 1.76 -19.01 -9.90
N LEU A 287 2.77 -19.32 -9.09
CA LEU A 287 4.15 -19.52 -9.55
C LEU A 287 4.42 -20.91 -10.17
N GLY A 288 3.40 -21.77 -10.25
CA GLY A 288 3.53 -23.16 -10.71
C GLY A 288 4.37 -24.02 -9.79
N ILE A 289 4.33 -23.74 -8.48
CA ILE A 289 4.99 -24.54 -7.44
C ILE A 289 3.96 -25.55 -6.93
N THR A 290 4.21 -26.83 -7.23
CA THR A 290 3.31 -27.93 -6.85
C THR A 290 3.95 -28.80 -5.79
N SER A 291 3.24 -29.04 -4.69
CA SER A 291 3.61 -30.07 -3.70
C SER A 291 3.55 -31.46 -4.34
N LEU A 292 4.58 -32.27 -4.11
CA LEU A 292 4.64 -33.65 -4.58
C LEU A 292 3.83 -34.60 -3.70
N LEU A 293 3.52 -34.18 -2.48
CA LEU A 293 2.91 -34.99 -1.44
C LEU A 293 1.41 -34.70 -1.27
N LYS A 294 0.99 -33.43 -1.38
CA LYS A 294 -0.39 -33.04 -1.13
C LYS A 294 -0.84 -31.89 -2.02
N ARG A 295 -1.82 -32.17 -2.87
CA ARG A 295 -2.48 -31.15 -3.69
C ARG A 295 -3.81 -30.77 -3.05
N GLN A 296 -3.84 -29.61 -2.38
CA GLN A 296 -5.08 -29.04 -1.87
C GLN A 296 -5.63 -28.01 -2.86
N PRO A 297 -6.89 -28.14 -3.33
CA PRO A 297 -7.49 -27.11 -4.16
C PRO A 297 -7.72 -25.83 -3.35
N LEU A 298 -7.58 -24.68 -3.99
CA LEU A 298 -8.00 -23.41 -3.41
C LEU A 298 -9.51 -23.42 -3.15
N LYS A 299 -9.91 -22.92 -1.98
CA LYS A 299 -11.31 -22.70 -1.64
C LYS A 299 -11.65 -21.25 -1.84
N HIS A 300 -12.41 -20.96 -2.88
CA HIS A 300 -12.89 -19.61 -3.15
C HIS A 300 -13.89 -19.19 -2.08
N ASN A 301 -13.85 -17.92 -1.68
CA ASN A 301 -14.78 -17.35 -0.73
C ASN A 301 -15.05 -15.89 -1.11
N VAL A 302 -16.34 -15.57 -1.27
CA VAL A 302 -16.84 -14.21 -1.47
C VAL A 302 -17.90 -13.83 -0.44
N ILE A 303 -18.13 -14.69 0.56
CA ILE A 303 -19.22 -14.56 1.53
C ILE A 303 -18.67 -14.10 2.88
N ASP A 304 -17.63 -14.77 3.41
CA ASP A 304 -17.00 -14.30 4.64
C ASP A 304 -16.12 -13.08 4.32
N ARG A 305 -16.63 -11.88 4.60
CA ARG A 305 -16.06 -10.58 4.19
C ARG A 305 -14.60 -10.35 4.58
N ASP A 306 -14.12 -10.96 5.67
CA ASP A 306 -12.75 -10.83 6.18
C ASP A 306 -11.78 -11.89 5.59
N LYS A 307 -12.29 -12.85 4.83
CA LYS A 307 -11.55 -14.01 4.30
C LYS A 307 -11.76 -14.21 2.80
N ILE A 308 -11.88 -13.11 2.06
CA ILE A 308 -12.11 -13.16 0.62
C ILE A 308 -10.95 -13.85 -0.08
N VAL A 309 -11.29 -14.79 -0.96
CA VAL A 309 -10.36 -15.48 -1.85
C VAL A 309 -11.05 -15.68 -3.20
N VAL A 310 -10.56 -14.99 -4.22
CA VAL A 310 -10.96 -15.13 -5.61
C VAL A 310 -9.74 -15.58 -6.39
N ALA A 311 -9.80 -16.80 -6.91
CA ALA A 311 -8.70 -17.34 -7.72
C ALA A 311 -8.84 -16.87 -9.17
N PRO A 312 -7.76 -16.92 -9.97
CA PRO A 312 -7.85 -16.69 -11.41
C PRO A 312 -8.85 -17.67 -12.05
N ASN A 313 -9.55 -17.22 -13.09
CA ASN A 313 -10.54 -18.01 -13.85
C ASN A 313 -11.73 -18.58 -13.05
N TRP A 314 -11.96 -18.17 -11.80
CA TRP A 314 -13.14 -18.57 -11.04
C TRP A 314 -14.32 -17.60 -11.21
N ASP A 315 -14.04 -16.31 -11.31
CA ASP A 315 -15.05 -15.26 -11.26
C ASP A 315 -15.76 -15.02 -12.62
N SER A 316 -16.85 -14.25 -12.61
CA SER A 316 -17.63 -13.89 -13.80
C SER A 316 -18.63 -12.79 -13.44
N TRP A 317 -19.08 -11.96 -14.40
CA TRP A 317 -20.10 -10.93 -14.14
C TRP A 317 -21.36 -11.45 -13.44
N GLY A 318 -21.82 -12.65 -13.80
CA GLY A 318 -22.96 -13.29 -13.14
C GLY A 318 -22.75 -13.48 -11.63
N LYS A 319 -21.56 -13.94 -11.21
CA LYS A 319 -21.20 -14.10 -9.79
C LYS A 319 -21.00 -12.76 -9.08
N ILE A 320 -20.54 -11.72 -9.79
CA ILE A 320 -20.31 -10.39 -9.21
C ILE A 320 -21.65 -9.71 -8.91
N ARG A 321 -22.60 -9.77 -9.84
CA ARG A 321 -23.91 -9.10 -9.71
C ARG A 321 -24.79 -9.64 -8.58
N ILE A 322 -24.58 -10.89 -8.15
CA ILE A 322 -25.41 -11.53 -7.11
C ILE A 322 -25.01 -11.12 -5.68
N LEU A 323 -23.81 -10.55 -5.48
CA LEU A 323 -23.29 -10.27 -4.14
C LEU A 323 -23.99 -9.09 -3.45
N GLY A 324 -24.18 -7.98 -4.17
CA GLY A 324 -24.80 -6.74 -3.68
C GLY A 324 -26.05 -6.35 -4.48
N GLY A 325 -26.62 -5.18 -4.18
CA GLY A 325 -27.84 -4.64 -4.79
C GLY A 325 -27.74 -4.35 -6.30
N ALA A 326 -28.21 -3.17 -6.74
CA ALA A 326 -28.14 -2.79 -8.15
C ALA A 326 -26.70 -2.36 -8.53
N PHE A 327 -25.80 -3.32 -8.75
CA PHE A 327 -24.43 -3.08 -9.22
C PHE A 327 -24.31 -3.41 -10.72
N ASP A 328 -23.85 -2.45 -11.51
CA ASP A 328 -23.62 -2.63 -12.95
C ASP A 328 -22.16 -2.94 -13.27
N ALA A 329 -21.82 -4.23 -13.29
CA ALA A 329 -20.49 -4.70 -13.65
C ALA A 329 -20.08 -4.32 -15.08
N GLU A 330 -21.03 -4.13 -16.00
CA GLU A 330 -20.68 -3.75 -17.38
C GLU A 330 -20.25 -2.28 -17.43
N LEU A 331 -20.99 -1.39 -16.74
CA LEU A 331 -20.65 0.02 -16.63
C LEU A 331 -19.26 0.21 -16.01
N VAL A 332 -19.00 -0.43 -14.87
CA VAL A 332 -17.70 -0.35 -14.17
C VAL A 332 -16.57 -0.92 -15.04
N SER A 333 -16.82 -2.05 -15.71
CA SER A 333 -15.84 -2.65 -16.62
C SER A 333 -15.46 -1.71 -17.77
N LYS A 334 -16.44 -1.03 -18.38
CA LYS A 334 -16.21 -0.07 -19.47
C LYS A 334 -15.56 1.22 -18.98
N GLY A 335 -15.96 1.74 -17.82
CA GLY A 335 -15.32 2.89 -17.20
C GLY A 335 -13.84 2.64 -16.93
N TRP A 336 -13.51 1.44 -16.42
CA TRP A 336 -12.12 1.04 -16.19
C TRP A 336 -11.30 0.94 -17.49
N GLU A 337 -11.92 0.49 -18.59
CA GLU A 337 -11.27 0.45 -19.91
C GLU A 337 -10.82 1.83 -20.40
N GLU A 338 -11.63 2.85 -20.15
CA GLU A 338 -11.28 4.22 -20.50
C GLU A 338 -10.24 4.78 -19.52
N ASP A 339 -10.35 4.47 -18.23
CA ASP A 339 -9.41 4.90 -17.20
C ASP A 339 -7.97 4.42 -17.48
N ILE A 340 -7.78 3.16 -17.85
CA ILE A 340 -6.43 2.61 -18.13
C ILE A 340 -5.76 3.22 -19.36
N LYS A 341 -6.54 3.78 -20.31
CA LYS A 341 -6.03 4.46 -21.50
C LYS A 341 -5.56 5.89 -21.21
N LEU A 342 -5.91 6.45 -20.04
CA LEU A 342 -5.49 7.80 -19.64
C LEU A 342 -3.96 7.84 -19.42
N PRO A 343 -3.28 8.91 -19.88
CA PRO A 343 -1.84 9.03 -19.66
C PRO A 343 -1.52 9.26 -18.19
N ALA A 344 -0.38 8.73 -17.75
CA ALA A 344 0.15 8.94 -16.41
C ALA A 344 0.24 10.43 -16.06
N GLY A 345 -0.33 10.82 -14.92
CA GLY A 345 -0.40 12.21 -14.44
C GLY A 345 -1.69 12.95 -14.81
N THR A 346 -2.59 12.33 -15.57
CA THR A 346 -3.96 12.84 -15.78
C THR A 346 -4.86 12.27 -14.70
N ASP A 347 -5.58 13.12 -13.97
CA ASP A 347 -6.55 12.63 -13.00
C ASP A 347 -7.84 12.20 -13.73
N PRO A 348 -8.40 11.01 -13.42
CA PRO A 348 -9.73 10.64 -13.88
C PRO A 348 -10.73 11.63 -13.31
N VAL A 349 -11.47 12.31 -14.19
CA VAL A 349 -12.43 13.35 -13.82
C VAL A 349 -13.86 12.80 -13.96
N PRO A 350 -14.79 13.12 -13.05
CA PRO A 350 -16.20 12.80 -13.24
C PRO A 350 -16.78 13.42 -14.52
N ASP A 351 -17.86 12.81 -15.04
CA ASP A 351 -18.50 13.06 -16.35
C ASP A 351 -18.79 14.53 -16.70
N GLN A 352 -18.83 15.44 -15.72
CA GLN A 352 -19.23 16.83 -15.96
C GLN A 352 -18.15 17.69 -16.66
N GLU A 353 -16.89 17.27 -16.68
CA GLU A 353 -15.78 18.09 -17.22
C GLU A 353 -15.08 17.51 -18.47
N SER A 354 -15.38 16.26 -18.86
CA SER A 354 -14.70 15.60 -19.97
C SER A 354 -15.39 15.89 -21.32
N ARG A 355 -14.60 16.28 -22.35
CA ARG A 355 -15.09 16.56 -23.72
C ARG A 355 -15.45 15.29 -24.53
N SER A 356 -15.34 14.11 -23.91
CA SER A 356 -15.76 12.76 -24.34
C SER A 356 -15.43 11.80 -23.19
N PRO A 357 -16.28 10.86 -22.72
CA PRO A 357 -16.78 9.72 -23.52
C PRO A 357 -18.23 9.24 -23.17
N GLN A 358 -18.70 8.18 -23.83
CA GLN A 358 -20.03 7.58 -23.64
C GLN A 358 -20.20 6.82 -22.29
N HIS A 359 -19.12 6.66 -21.51
CA HIS A 359 -19.11 5.90 -20.26
C HIS A 359 -18.30 6.64 -19.16
N PRO A 360 -18.85 6.79 -17.95
CA PRO A 360 -18.17 7.41 -16.81
C PRO A 360 -16.97 6.61 -16.31
N SER A 361 -15.96 7.33 -15.79
CA SER A 361 -14.76 6.77 -15.15
C SER A 361 -15.14 5.87 -13.96
N ALA A 362 -14.59 4.66 -13.93
CA ALA A 362 -14.80 3.74 -12.82
C ALA A 362 -14.05 4.20 -11.56
N ILE A 363 -12.87 4.79 -11.72
CA ILE A 363 -12.10 5.37 -10.62
C ILE A 363 -12.88 6.53 -9.99
N ALA A 364 -13.35 7.48 -10.80
CA ALA A 364 -14.07 8.65 -10.30
C ALA A 364 -15.37 8.24 -9.58
N GLN A 365 -16.15 7.32 -10.15
CA GLN A 365 -17.36 6.78 -9.52
C GLN A 365 -17.07 6.10 -8.19
N TYR A 366 -16.00 5.31 -8.12
CA TYR A 366 -15.62 4.61 -6.91
C TYR A 366 -15.17 5.58 -5.82
N GLU A 367 -14.39 6.61 -6.14
CA GLU A 367 -13.92 7.60 -5.17
C GLU A 367 -15.03 8.54 -4.70
N GLU A 368 -15.97 8.88 -5.59
CA GLU A 368 -17.14 9.67 -5.25
C GLU A 368 -18.02 8.95 -4.21
N TRP A 369 -18.22 7.64 -4.41
CA TRP A 369 -18.97 6.78 -3.50
C TRP A 369 -18.20 6.43 -2.22
N CYS A 370 -16.98 5.89 -2.37
CA CYS A 370 -16.09 5.52 -1.27
C CYS A 370 -15.15 6.68 -0.94
N ARG A 371 -15.64 7.66 -0.18
CA ARG A 371 -14.85 8.82 0.26
C ARG A 371 -13.88 8.48 1.38
N ASP A 372 -12.85 9.32 1.57
CA ASP A 372 -11.89 9.14 2.65
C ASP A 372 -12.61 9.15 4.01
N PRO A 373 -12.58 8.06 4.79
CA PRO A 373 -13.21 8.00 6.10
C PRO A 373 -12.63 9.04 7.08
N ASN A 374 -11.41 9.55 6.85
CA ASN A 374 -10.75 10.54 7.71
C ASN A 374 -10.94 12.00 7.28
N SER A 375 -11.67 12.25 6.19
CA SER A 375 -11.99 13.60 5.70
C SER A 375 -12.84 14.46 6.67
N GLY A 376 -13.36 13.85 7.75
CA GLY A 376 -13.98 14.56 8.87
C GLY A 376 -15.21 15.37 8.47
N GLY A 377 -15.54 16.40 9.27
CA GLY A 377 -16.69 17.28 9.01
C GLY A 377 -16.57 18.12 7.73
N LEU A 378 -15.36 18.22 7.14
CA LEU A 378 -15.12 18.98 5.91
C LEU A 378 -15.80 18.31 4.70
N ALA A 379 -15.76 16.98 4.60
CA ALA A 379 -16.48 16.26 3.55
C ALA A 379 -17.99 16.37 3.70
N VAL A 380 -18.53 16.47 4.92
CA VAL A 380 -19.97 16.72 5.15
C VAL A 380 -20.37 18.11 4.67
N VAL A 381 -19.53 19.12 4.90
CA VAL A 381 -19.72 20.49 4.40
C VAL A 381 -19.64 20.53 2.87
N GLU A 382 -18.68 19.83 2.27
CA GLU A 382 -18.50 19.72 0.82
C GLU A 382 -19.66 18.97 0.15
N SER A 383 -20.23 17.96 0.82
CA SER A 383 -21.45 17.25 0.35
C SER A 383 -22.71 18.11 0.43
N ALA A 384 -22.78 19.03 1.39
CA ALA A 384 -23.93 19.89 1.63
C ALA A 384 -23.92 21.16 0.76
N MET A 385 -22.80 21.46 0.08
CA MET A 385 -22.63 22.61 -0.79
C MET A 385 -22.59 22.15 -2.25
N PRO A 386 -23.68 22.30 -3.02
CA PRO A 386 -23.74 21.84 -4.41
C PRO A 386 -22.85 22.63 -5.39
N ASP A 387 -22.13 23.65 -4.93
CA ASP A 387 -21.45 24.63 -5.80
C ASP A 387 -19.93 24.70 -5.62
N GLY A 388 -19.31 23.71 -4.96
CA GLY A 388 -17.84 23.56 -4.96
C GLY A 388 -17.05 24.77 -4.45
N GLN A 389 -17.68 25.69 -3.73
CA GLN A 389 -17.01 26.85 -3.18
C GLN A 389 -16.22 26.40 -1.95
N ILE A 390 -15.00 25.95 -2.23
CA ILE A 390 -13.97 25.61 -1.26
C ILE A 390 -13.99 26.70 -0.19
N VAL A 391 -14.13 26.33 1.09
CA VAL A 391 -13.92 27.25 2.23
C VAL A 391 -12.41 27.51 2.40
N SER A 392 -11.71 27.74 1.29
CA SER A 392 -10.41 28.34 1.25
C SER A 392 -10.65 29.80 0.92
N VAL A 393 -10.45 30.66 1.90
CA VAL A 393 -10.30 32.08 1.61
C VAL A 393 -8.99 32.21 0.86
N ASP A 394 -9.05 32.55 -0.43
CA ASP A 394 -7.85 32.94 -1.19
C ASP A 394 -7.21 34.12 -0.46
N SER A 395 -6.06 33.88 0.17
CA SER A 395 -5.27 34.97 0.74
C SER A 395 -4.78 35.83 -0.42
N GLU A 396 -5.04 37.14 -0.37
CA GLU A 396 -4.45 38.07 -1.33
C GLU A 396 -2.93 37.91 -1.34
N ASN A 397 -2.32 38.02 -2.53
CA ASN A 397 -0.86 38.00 -2.65
C ASN A 397 -0.28 39.19 -1.85
N PRO A 398 0.66 38.95 -0.92
CA PRO A 398 1.19 40.00 -0.06
C PRO A 398 1.85 41.14 -0.86
N GLN A 399 2.44 40.83 -2.02
CA GLN A 399 3.08 41.84 -2.86
C GLN A 399 2.06 42.77 -3.51
N ASP A 400 0.92 42.25 -3.95
CA ASP A 400 -0.17 43.04 -4.54
C ASP A 400 -0.84 43.93 -3.49
N PHE A 401 -1.03 43.41 -2.28
CA PHE A 401 -1.52 44.18 -1.14
C PHE A 401 -0.56 45.32 -0.78
N LEU A 402 0.74 45.04 -0.67
CA LEU A 402 1.77 46.04 -0.35
C LEU A 402 1.88 47.11 -1.45
N GLU A 403 1.76 46.72 -2.72
CA GLU A 403 1.82 47.68 -3.83
C GLU A 403 0.61 48.62 -3.84
N ARG A 404 -0.59 48.11 -3.51
CA ARG A 404 -1.79 48.94 -3.30
C ARG A 404 -1.59 49.90 -2.13
N GLN A 405 -1.06 49.42 -1.00
CA GLN A 405 -0.80 50.27 0.17
C GLN A 405 0.28 51.32 -0.10
N LEU A 406 1.32 50.97 -0.87
CA LEU A 406 2.38 51.90 -1.26
C LEU A 406 1.83 53.05 -2.11
N LYS A 407 0.94 52.75 -3.08
CA LYS A 407 0.25 53.79 -3.88
C LYS A 407 -0.58 54.73 -3.00
N ILE A 408 -1.25 54.21 -1.97
CA ILE A 408 -2.01 55.03 -1.01
C ILE A 408 -1.06 55.92 -0.20
N LEU A 409 0.07 55.37 0.25
CA LEU A 409 1.10 56.08 1.01
C LEU A 409 1.78 57.20 0.20
N GLU A 410 2.08 56.94 -1.07
CA GLU A 410 2.62 57.93 -2.01
C GLU A 410 1.62 59.05 -2.29
N ALA A 411 0.33 58.71 -2.47
CA ALA A 411 -0.71 59.71 -2.62
C ALA A 411 -0.88 60.58 -1.36
N PHE A 412 -0.69 59.99 -0.18
CA PHE A 412 -0.69 60.72 1.09
C PHE A 412 0.53 61.63 1.24
N LYS A 413 1.71 61.15 0.84
CA LYS A 413 2.96 61.90 0.83
C LYS A 413 2.93 63.06 -0.16
N ALA A 414 2.33 62.88 -1.33
CA ALA A 414 2.17 63.94 -2.33
C ALA A 414 1.16 65.02 -1.90
N LYS A 415 0.20 64.66 -1.04
CA LYS A 415 -0.75 65.62 -0.43
C LYS A 415 -0.23 66.26 0.86
N ALA A 416 0.88 65.76 1.42
CA ALA A 416 1.51 66.38 2.58
C ALA A 416 2.31 67.62 2.13
N PRO A 417 2.04 68.82 2.68
CA PRO A 417 2.81 70.01 2.34
C PRO A 417 4.26 69.84 2.82
N GLU A 418 5.24 70.17 1.96
CA GLU A 418 6.65 70.19 2.33
C GLU A 418 6.87 71.13 3.52
N LYS A 419 7.11 70.55 4.70
CA LYS A 419 7.71 71.27 5.81
C LYS A 419 9.18 70.91 5.88
N GLY A 420 10.02 71.91 5.58
CA GLY A 420 11.44 71.91 5.89
C GLY A 420 11.72 71.75 7.40
N PRO A 421 12.98 71.52 7.77
CA PRO A 421 13.34 70.75 8.97
C PRO A 421 13.27 71.58 10.25
N SER A 422 12.61 71.05 11.29
CA SER A 422 12.92 71.32 12.70
C SER A 422 12.17 70.36 13.64
N PRO A 423 12.69 70.12 14.86
CA PRO A 423 12.78 68.79 15.44
C PRO A 423 11.63 68.41 16.39
N LEU A 424 11.43 67.09 16.48
CA LEU A 424 10.87 66.34 17.62
C LEU A 424 9.69 66.99 18.37
N ALA A 425 8.47 66.62 17.97
CA ALA A 425 7.32 66.61 18.86
C ALA A 425 6.54 65.31 18.68
N ALA A 426 6.36 64.62 19.80
CA ALA A 426 5.88 63.26 19.93
C ALA A 426 4.46 63.05 19.37
N GLY A 427 4.29 61.90 18.71
CA GLY A 427 3.15 61.00 18.87
C GLY A 427 1.75 61.60 18.73
N ARG A 428 1.37 62.07 17.53
CA ARG A 428 -0.05 62.14 17.16
C ARG A 428 -0.42 60.82 16.48
N ARG A 429 -0.93 59.86 17.27
CA ARG A 429 -1.59 58.65 16.76
C ARG A 429 -2.71 59.10 15.81
N THR A 430 -2.56 58.80 14.53
CA THR A 430 -3.68 58.78 13.57
C THR A 430 -4.57 57.61 13.95
N GLU A 431 -5.80 57.91 14.37
CA GLU A 431 -6.87 56.92 14.52
C GLU A 431 -7.19 56.34 13.14
N PHE A 432 -6.96 55.04 12.99
CA PHE A 432 -7.61 54.26 11.94
C PHE A 432 -9.10 54.15 12.30
N PRO A 433 -10.03 54.18 11.34
CA PRO A 433 -11.41 53.82 11.64
C PRO A 433 -11.40 52.37 12.12
N GLU A 434 -11.90 52.14 13.33
CA GLU A 434 -12.06 50.80 13.91
C GLU A 434 -12.68 49.88 12.87
N GLU A 435 -11.93 48.88 12.42
CA GLU A 435 -12.53 47.65 11.94
C GLU A 435 -13.46 47.20 13.08
N LYS A 436 -14.76 47.24 12.83
CA LYS A 436 -15.75 46.68 13.75
C LYS A 436 -15.29 45.25 14.06
N SER A 437 -14.79 45.09 15.28
CA SER A 437 -14.29 43.82 15.77
C SER A 437 -15.32 42.75 15.45
N VAL A 438 -14.84 41.65 14.87
CA VAL A 438 -15.63 40.46 14.52
C VAL A 438 -16.42 39.92 15.73
N ASN A 439 -16.06 40.35 16.95
CA ASN A 439 -16.79 40.12 18.19
C ASN A 439 -18.26 40.59 18.21
N ASP A 440 -18.64 41.62 17.43
CA ASP A 440 -20.02 42.13 17.48
C ASP A 440 -21.05 41.28 16.69
N HIS A 441 -20.58 40.27 15.94
CA HIS A 441 -21.45 39.40 15.12
C HIS A 441 -21.53 37.95 15.62
N ILE A 442 -20.85 37.61 16.71
CA ILE A 442 -20.89 36.28 17.31
C ILE A 442 -21.87 36.32 18.48
N GLY A 443 -22.98 35.57 18.37
CA GLY A 443 -23.91 35.40 19.47
C GLY A 443 -23.27 34.66 20.66
N PRO A 444 -23.82 34.80 21.88
CA PRO A 444 -23.22 34.25 23.09
C PRO A 444 -23.03 32.73 22.99
N VAL A 445 -21.79 32.28 23.20
CA VAL A 445 -21.41 30.87 23.11
C VAL A 445 -21.75 30.19 24.44
N GLN A 446 -22.81 29.38 24.44
CA GLN A 446 -23.26 28.64 25.61
C GLN A 446 -22.80 27.18 25.55
N PHE A 447 -22.11 26.72 26.60
CA PHE A 447 -21.69 25.33 26.75
C PHE A 447 -22.59 24.62 27.75
N ASN A 448 -23.01 23.38 27.44
CA ASN A 448 -23.74 22.54 28.39
C ASN A 448 -22.75 21.64 29.13
N MET A 449 -22.46 21.95 30.39
CA MET A 449 -21.68 21.09 31.28
C MET A 449 -22.60 20.46 32.32
N GLY A 450 -22.90 19.17 32.15
CA GLY A 450 -23.63 18.39 33.15
C GLY A 450 -25.11 18.78 33.33
N GLY A 451 -25.76 19.34 32.30
CA GLY A 451 -27.17 19.75 32.33
C GLY A 451 -27.39 21.22 32.68
N ILE A 452 -26.31 21.98 32.91
CA ILE A 452 -26.35 23.42 33.18
C ILE A 452 -25.77 24.15 31.96
N GLN A 453 -26.53 25.10 31.42
CA GLN A 453 -26.07 26.01 30.38
C GLN A 453 -25.19 27.08 31.02
N VAL A 454 -23.93 27.14 30.61
CA VAL A 454 -22.95 28.08 31.12
C VAL A 454 -22.51 29.00 29.98
N ASP A 455 -22.61 30.30 30.21
CA ASP A 455 -22.14 31.34 29.29
C ASP A 455 -20.62 31.52 29.42
N ALA A 456 -19.91 31.41 28.30
CA ALA A 456 -18.45 31.49 28.27
C ALA A 456 -17.93 32.88 28.69
N ASP A 457 -18.69 33.93 28.38
CA ASP A 457 -18.28 35.30 28.66
C ASP A 457 -18.36 35.62 30.16
N ASP A 458 -19.36 35.08 30.87
CA ASP A 458 -19.47 35.21 32.34
C ASP A 458 -18.31 34.48 33.06
N MET A 459 -17.88 33.33 32.56
CA MET A 459 -16.71 32.63 33.11
C MET A 459 -15.41 33.41 32.91
N LEU A 460 -15.21 34.00 31.74
CA LEU A 460 -14.04 34.83 31.41
C LEU A 460 -13.99 36.11 32.24
N GLN A 461 -15.15 36.75 32.47
CA GLN A 461 -15.29 37.92 33.32
C GLN A 461 -14.88 37.58 34.76
N ARG A 462 -15.40 36.48 35.32
CA ARG A 462 -15.07 36.01 36.68
C ARG A 462 -13.59 35.65 36.83
N LEU A 463 -12.96 35.12 35.78
CA LEU A 463 -11.53 34.83 35.76
C LEU A 463 -10.69 36.10 35.77
N LYS A 464 -11.09 37.13 35.03
CA LYS A 464 -10.45 38.46 35.04
C LYS A 464 -10.60 39.15 36.40
N ASP A 465 -11.80 39.14 36.98
CA ASP A 465 -12.06 39.74 38.30
C ASP A 465 -11.27 39.06 39.41
N ARG A 466 -11.08 37.73 39.31
CA ARG A 466 -10.22 36.96 40.22
C ARG A 466 -8.75 37.33 40.08
N ASN A 467 -8.26 37.56 38.87
CA ASN A 467 -6.86 37.95 38.64
C ASN A 467 -6.57 39.41 39.02
N ALA A 468 -7.58 40.29 38.94
CA ALA A 468 -7.46 41.70 39.34
C ALA A 468 -7.31 41.89 40.87
N HIS A 469 -7.69 40.89 41.68
CA HIS A 469 -7.55 40.92 43.14
C HIS A 469 -6.25 40.27 43.65
N ALA A 470 -5.31 39.89 42.78
CA ALA A 470 -4.10 39.13 43.12
C ALA A 470 -2.78 39.93 43.05
N SER A 471 -2.82 41.25 43.25
CA SER A 471 -1.61 42.09 43.35
C SER A 471 -1.46 42.69 44.76
N PRO A 472 -0.42 42.32 45.53
CA PRO A 472 0.04 43.11 46.66
C PRO A 472 1.23 44.00 46.25
N ASP A 473 1.22 45.24 46.73
CA ASP A 473 2.36 46.14 46.81
C ASP A 473 3.38 45.61 47.84
N GLU A 474 4.67 45.61 47.55
CA GLU A 474 5.75 45.77 48.54
C GLU A 474 7.06 46.23 47.87
N GLU A 475 7.78 47.09 48.59
CA GLU A 475 8.84 48.02 48.18
C GLU A 475 10.26 47.38 48.14
N GLU A 476 11.21 48.12 47.57
CA GLU A 476 12.62 47.76 47.29
C GLU A 476 13.51 47.67 48.55
N GLU A 477 14.41 46.68 48.65
CA GLU A 477 15.71 46.76 49.35
C GLU A 477 16.82 45.97 48.62
N GLU A 478 18.06 46.43 48.80
CA GLU A 478 19.27 46.23 47.99
C GLU A 478 20.01 44.86 48.13
N MET A 479 21.00 44.70 47.25
CA MET A 479 21.82 43.53 46.89
C MET A 479 22.63 42.83 48.01
N ASP A 480 22.71 41.49 47.94
CA ASP A 480 23.93 40.72 48.23
C ASP A 480 24.00 39.44 47.38
N ASP A 481 25.20 39.10 46.92
CA ASP A 481 25.52 38.03 45.97
C ASP A 481 25.77 36.71 46.71
N GLY A 482 24.98 35.67 46.44
CA GLY A 482 25.17 34.39 47.11
C GLY A 482 24.17 33.30 46.80
N GLN A 483 24.59 32.37 45.94
CA GLN A 483 24.17 30.95 45.91
C GLN A 483 22.79 30.61 45.32
N ALA A 484 22.86 29.90 44.20
CA ALA A 484 21.82 29.02 43.72
C ALA A 484 21.46 27.95 44.77
N ALA A 485 20.31 28.10 45.43
CA ALA A 485 19.55 27.02 46.07
C ALA A 485 18.15 27.51 46.47
N HIS A 486 17.15 26.62 46.35
CA HIS A 486 15.75 26.74 46.80
C HIS A 486 14.78 27.60 45.99
N ILE A 487 13.95 26.94 45.16
CA ILE A 487 12.48 26.82 45.32
C ILE A 487 12.11 25.45 44.73
N ALA A 488 12.22 24.40 45.54
CA ALA A 488 11.39 23.21 45.42
C ALA A 488 10.36 23.37 46.53
N LYS A 489 9.10 23.65 46.19
CA LYS A 489 8.01 23.61 47.16
C LYS A 489 7.57 22.16 47.28
N ASP A 490 7.64 21.67 48.51
CA ASP A 490 7.42 20.30 48.95
C ASP A 490 6.08 19.73 48.47
N PHE A 491 6.15 18.72 47.62
CA PHE A 491 5.09 17.73 47.49
C PHE A 491 5.36 16.62 48.51
N ASP A 492 4.36 16.35 49.34
CA ASP A 492 4.41 15.42 50.46
C ASP A 492 4.58 13.98 49.94
N ASN A 493 5.84 13.54 49.83
CA ASN A 493 6.27 12.33 49.12
C ASN A 493 5.71 11.04 49.76
N GLU A 494 5.39 11.07 51.06
CA GLU A 494 4.74 9.97 51.78
C GLU A 494 3.30 9.71 51.28
N GLN A 495 2.56 10.75 50.89
CA GLN A 495 1.18 10.58 50.40
C GLN A 495 1.15 9.94 49.02
N LEU A 496 2.11 10.29 48.16
CA LEU A 496 2.28 9.66 46.85
C LEU A 496 2.74 8.20 46.98
N GLN A 497 3.65 7.89 47.91
CA GLN A 497 4.09 6.52 48.17
C GLN A 497 2.96 5.61 48.69
N ASN A 498 2.09 6.13 49.56
CA ASN A 498 0.92 5.38 50.05
C ASN A 498 -0.14 5.19 48.95
N PHE A 499 -0.29 6.16 48.05
CA PHE A 499 -1.19 6.04 46.90
C PHE A 499 -0.71 4.98 45.90
N PHE A 500 0.57 4.96 45.54
CA PHE A 500 1.12 3.99 44.58
C PHE A 500 1.28 2.58 45.16
N SER A 501 1.57 2.43 46.47
CA SER A 501 1.62 1.12 47.12
C SER A 501 0.24 0.46 47.25
N GLY A 502 -0.81 1.25 47.50
CA GLY A 502 -2.20 0.77 47.47
C GLY A 502 -2.66 0.32 46.08
N LEU A 503 -2.11 0.92 45.02
CA LEU A 503 -2.43 0.58 43.63
C LEU A 503 -1.75 -0.74 43.19
N MET A 504 -0.52 -1.01 43.65
CA MET A 504 0.19 -2.26 43.35
C MET A 504 -0.35 -3.49 44.10
N ASN A 505 -0.86 -3.32 45.32
CA ASN A 505 -1.38 -4.44 46.12
C ASN A 505 -2.79 -4.90 45.71
N ARG A 506 -3.52 -4.17 44.85
CA ARG A 506 -4.86 -4.56 44.39
C ARG A 506 -4.85 -5.51 43.20
N THR A 507 -3.70 -5.75 42.57
CA THR A 507 -3.55 -6.61 41.37
C THR A 507 -2.95 -7.99 41.63
N ALA A 508 -2.66 -8.36 42.88
CA ALA A 508 -2.00 -9.63 43.23
C ALA A 508 -2.83 -10.55 44.14
N GLY A 509 -4.16 -10.61 43.96
CA GLY A 509 -5.04 -11.43 44.79
C GLY A 509 -6.32 -11.88 44.10
N ALA A 510 -6.20 -12.67 43.03
CA ALA A 510 -7.33 -13.41 42.45
C ALA A 510 -6.86 -14.75 41.88
N ALA A 511 -6.36 -15.62 42.77
CA ALA A 511 -6.21 -17.05 42.53
C ALA A 511 -6.39 -17.78 43.87
N ASP A 512 -7.64 -18.08 44.25
CA ASP A 512 -8.06 -19.41 44.71
C ASP A 512 -9.57 -19.45 45.03
N ALA A 513 -10.24 -20.50 44.56
CA ALA A 513 -11.64 -20.84 44.87
C ALA A 513 -11.76 -21.50 46.26
N PRO A 514 -12.98 -21.72 46.81
CA PRO A 514 -13.57 -23.04 46.60
C PRO A 514 -15.12 -23.15 46.60
N ARG A 515 -15.55 -24.25 45.98
CA ARG A 515 -16.76 -25.08 46.16
C ARG A 515 -17.84 -24.63 47.17
N SER A 516 -19.07 -24.52 46.66
CA SER A 516 -20.25 -25.33 47.06
C SER A 516 -21.29 -25.29 45.96
#